data_AF-A0A959CRE9-F1
#
_entry.id   AF-A0A959CRE9-F1
#
_cell.length_a   1.000
_cell.length_b   1.000
_cell.length_c   1.000
_cell.angle_alpha   90.00
_cell.angle_beta   90.00
_cell.angle_gamma   90.00
#
_symmetry.space_group_name_H-M   'P 1'
#
loop_
_entity.id
_entity.type
_entity.pdbx_description
1 polymer ?
#
loop_
_entity_poly.entity_id
_entity_poly.type
_entity_poly.pdbx_seq_one_letter_code
_entity_poly.pdbx_strand_id
1 'polypeptide(L)'
;LLKLRNNVETSLNIHERIDEGLELRKAQYAADVEFRKDIHDTLEKQEVKSLKQVDVLVENLLAGYDRITRQKEDELSSGLSFFSLLRRTFASIFSKKAGAKDWLENLAKDMESGLNEELKAKLNSGVMDLADSIQQMAKIIDLKIRSSRTILKDDHELFSDIAEKRNNVLKELQEQFSRFVSRTENFTDESLFPDKSVISTTAATGSGLAVVGLVLAAVAQGMVFDITGGILTAIGLLFAGISSSAKRKKILAGFKTEVGKGRNRLEEEVSTNLKAYISNLKVKIEGNFEKFDLLLEKEEEQIARLEQMHDSIRKRLEAIAASLGREEEE
;
A
#
# COMPACT_ATOMS: atom_id res chain seq x y z
N LEU A 1 -31.98 -62.55 11.46
CA LEU A 1 -31.38 -62.38 10.12
C LEU A 1 -32.05 -61.27 9.31
N LEU A 2 -33.30 -61.42 8.84
CA LEU A 2 -34.01 -60.41 8.03
C LEU A 2 -34.01 -58.96 8.58
N LYS A 3 -34.30 -58.76 9.87
CA LYS A 3 -34.25 -57.43 10.50
C LYS A 3 -32.85 -56.81 10.53
N LEU A 4 -31.83 -57.66 10.69
CA LEU A 4 -30.43 -57.22 10.79
C LEU A 4 -29.90 -56.82 9.40
N ARG A 5 -30.30 -57.55 8.35
CA ARG A 5 -30.04 -57.18 6.95
C ARG A 5 -30.67 -55.84 6.57
N ASN A 6 -31.95 -55.64 6.92
CA ASN A 6 -32.65 -54.38 6.66
C ASN A 6 -31.97 -53.19 7.36
N ASN A 7 -31.49 -53.38 8.60
CA ASN A 7 -30.74 -52.34 9.32
C ASN A 7 -29.37 -52.04 8.67
N VAL A 8 -28.66 -53.05 8.18
CA VAL A 8 -27.37 -52.86 7.48
C VAL A 8 -27.59 -52.12 6.16
N GLU A 9 -28.60 -52.51 5.38
CA GLU A 9 -28.99 -51.84 4.13
C GLU A 9 -29.39 -50.38 4.38
N THR A 10 -30.20 -50.11 5.40
CA THR A 10 -30.54 -48.74 5.82
C THR A 10 -29.30 -47.94 6.22
N SER A 11 -28.36 -48.58 6.93
CA SER A 11 -27.10 -47.93 7.36
C SER A 11 -26.18 -47.61 6.17
N LEU A 12 -26.13 -48.49 5.17
CA LEU A 12 -25.39 -48.26 3.92
C LEU A 12 -25.99 -47.11 3.12
N ASN A 13 -27.33 -47.05 2.99
CA ASN A 13 -28.01 -45.94 2.32
C ASN A 13 -27.79 -44.60 3.03
N ILE A 14 -27.79 -44.58 4.37
CA ILE A 14 -27.46 -43.37 5.15
C ILE A 14 -25.99 -42.99 4.91
N HIS A 15 -25.10 -43.98 4.88
CA HIS A 15 -23.67 -43.78 4.68
C HIS A 15 -23.35 -43.20 3.29
N GLU A 16 -24.05 -43.66 2.25
CA GLU A 16 -23.97 -43.11 0.88
C GLU A 16 -24.44 -41.65 0.83
N ARG A 17 -25.55 -41.29 1.48
CA ARG A 17 -25.99 -39.88 1.60
C ARG A 17 -24.98 -39.00 2.34
N ILE A 18 -24.27 -39.55 3.33
CA ILE A 18 -23.18 -38.85 4.01
C ILE A 18 -21.99 -38.66 3.08
N ASP A 19 -21.67 -39.65 2.24
CA ASP A 19 -20.60 -39.57 1.23
C ASP A 19 -20.87 -38.43 0.24
N GLU A 20 -22.07 -38.39 -0.33
CA GLU A 20 -22.48 -37.35 -1.27
C GLU A 20 -22.33 -35.94 -0.67
N GLY A 21 -22.80 -35.75 0.56
CA GLY A 21 -22.66 -34.46 1.24
C GLY A 21 -21.22 -34.13 1.63
N LEU A 22 -20.40 -35.13 1.96
CA LEU A 22 -18.98 -34.96 2.25
C LEU A 22 -18.22 -34.54 0.98
N GLU A 23 -18.55 -35.10 -0.18
CA GLU A 23 -17.99 -34.68 -1.48
C GLU A 23 -18.39 -33.25 -1.84
N LEU A 24 -19.65 -32.85 -1.61
CA LEU A 24 -20.07 -31.46 -1.78
C LEU A 24 -19.30 -30.50 -0.87
N ARG A 25 -19.04 -30.92 0.37
CA ARG A 25 -18.27 -30.16 1.35
C ARG A 25 -16.81 -29.99 0.91
N LYS A 26 -16.17 -31.05 0.40
CA LYS A 26 -14.82 -30.98 -0.18
C LYS A 26 -14.76 -30.04 -1.38
N ALA A 27 -15.76 -30.12 -2.26
CA ALA A 27 -15.84 -29.24 -3.42
C ALA A 27 -15.98 -27.76 -3.00
N GLN A 28 -16.79 -27.48 -1.97
CA GLN A 28 -16.91 -26.14 -1.39
C GLN A 28 -15.58 -25.67 -0.78
N TYR A 29 -14.93 -26.50 0.04
CA TYR A 29 -13.63 -26.18 0.63
C TYR A 29 -12.58 -25.86 -0.43
N ALA A 30 -12.47 -26.68 -1.48
CA ALA A 30 -11.55 -26.44 -2.58
C ALA A 30 -11.83 -25.10 -3.30
N ALA A 31 -13.10 -24.77 -3.54
CA ALA A 31 -13.49 -23.50 -4.12
C ALA A 31 -13.16 -22.30 -3.21
N ASP A 32 -13.30 -22.45 -1.89
CA ASP A 32 -12.99 -21.41 -0.92
C ASP A 32 -11.46 -21.19 -0.76
N VAL A 33 -10.67 -22.26 -0.82
CA VAL A 33 -9.20 -22.19 -0.88
C VAL A 33 -8.73 -21.50 -2.16
N GLU A 34 -9.31 -21.86 -3.30
CA GLU A 34 -9.00 -21.21 -4.58
C GLU A 34 -9.37 -19.73 -4.56
N PHE A 35 -10.56 -19.38 -4.05
CA PHE A 35 -10.98 -18.00 -3.83
C PHE A 35 -9.97 -17.24 -2.97
N ARG A 36 -9.56 -17.81 -1.84
CA ARG A 36 -8.61 -17.15 -0.93
C ARG A 36 -7.25 -16.91 -1.57
N LYS A 37 -6.76 -17.88 -2.34
CA LYS A 37 -5.51 -17.76 -3.09
C LYS A 37 -5.61 -16.69 -4.17
N ASP A 38 -6.72 -16.64 -4.91
CA ASP A 38 -6.95 -15.63 -5.94
C ASP A 38 -6.98 -14.21 -5.36
N ILE A 39 -7.54 -14.02 -4.16
CA ILE A 39 -7.46 -12.76 -3.41
C ILE A 39 -6.00 -12.38 -3.12
N HIS A 40 -5.22 -13.31 -2.57
CA HIS A 40 -3.81 -13.06 -2.22
C HIS A 40 -2.97 -12.68 -3.46
N ASP A 41 -3.07 -13.49 -4.51
CA ASP A 41 -2.36 -13.25 -5.77
C ASP A 41 -2.77 -11.91 -6.41
N THR A 42 -4.04 -11.53 -6.28
CA THR A 42 -4.54 -10.24 -6.75
C THR A 42 -3.93 -9.08 -5.95
N LEU A 43 -3.91 -9.18 -4.63
CA LEU A 43 -3.33 -8.15 -3.75
C LEU A 43 -1.84 -7.96 -3.99
N GLU A 44 -1.08 -9.05 -4.16
CA GLU A 44 0.34 -8.98 -4.48
C GLU A 44 0.59 -8.29 -5.82
N LYS A 45 -0.17 -8.63 -6.87
CA LYS A 45 -0.08 -7.97 -8.18
C LYS A 45 -0.39 -6.48 -8.09
N GLN A 46 -1.42 -6.10 -7.34
CA GLN A 46 -1.81 -4.69 -7.18
C GLN A 46 -0.79 -3.93 -6.33
N GLU A 47 -0.21 -4.53 -5.29
CA GLU A 47 0.89 -3.93 -4.53
C GLU A 47 2.08 -3.62 -5.45
N VAL A 48 2.56 -4.61 -6.22
CA VAL A 48 3.68 -4.40 -7.16
C VAL A 48 3.37 -3.29 -8.18
N LYS A 49 2.14 -3.22 -8.68
CA LYS A 49 1.71 -2.16 -9.59
C LYS A 49 1.77 -0.78 -8.92
N SER A 50 1.23 -0.65 -7.72
CA SER A 50 1.24 0.61 -6.97
C SER A 50 2.64 1.05 -6.55
N LEU A 51 3.53 0.12 -6.18
CA LEU A 51 4.93 0.42 -5.88
C LEU A 51 5.67 0.99 -7.10
N LYS A 52 5.42 0.46 -8.30
CA LYS A 52 5.97 1.01 -9.55
C LYS A 52 5.43 2.42 -9.84
N GLN A 53 4.17 2.72 -9.53
CA GLN A 53 3.64 4.07 -9.68
C GLN A 53 4.34 5.06 -8.74
N VAL A 54 4.69 4.63 -7.52
CA VAL A 54 5.51 5.45 -6.60
C VAL A 54 6.88 5.71 -7.21
N ASP A 55 7.53 4.72 -7.81
CA ASP A 55 8.83 4.93 -8.47
C ASP A 55 8.75 5.97 -9.60
N VAL A 56 7.70 5.90 -10.43
CA VAL A 56 7.45 6.89 -11.49
C VAL A 56 7.18 8.29 -10.92
N LEU A 57 6.43 8.39 -9.82
CA LEU A 57 6.18 9.66 -9.14
C LEU A 57 7.48 10.26 -8.59
N VAL A 58 8.30 9.46 -7.93
CA VAL A 58 9.60 9.86 -7.40
C VAL A 58 10.51 10.35 -8.52
N GLU A 59 10.62 9.60 -9.62
CA GLU A 59 11.40 10.01 -10.80
C GLU A 59 10.93 11.36 -11.35
N ASN A 60 9.61 11.55 -11.48
CA ASN A 60 9.03 12.80 -11.94
C ASN A 60 9.31 13.98 -11.01
N LEU A 61 9.28 13.77 -9.68
CA LEU A 61 9.62 14.77 -8.67
C LEU A 61 11.10 15.16 -8.75
N LEU A 62 11.99 14.17 -8.86
CA LEU A 62 13.42 14.38 -8.98
C LEU A 62 13.77 15.11 -10.28
N ALA A 63 13.09 14.80 -11.38
CA ALA A 63 13.27 15.54 -12.64
C ALA A 63 12.85 17.01 -12.50
N GLY A 64 11.75 17.30 -11.81
CA GLY A 64 11.32 18.68 -11.51
C GLY A 64 12.34 19.41 -10.61
N TYR A 65 12.78 18.74 -9.55
CA TYR A 65 13.81 19.22 -8.63
C TYR A 65 15.12 19.56 -9.35
N ASP A 66 15.64 18.63 -10.15
CA ASP A 66 16.89 18.77 -10.90
C ASP A 66 16.80 19.91 -11.91
N ARG A 67 15.63 20.10 -12.55
CA ARG A 67 15.42 21.21 -13.49
C ARG A 67 15.54 22.56 -12.80
N ILE A 68 14.82 22.76 -11.69
CA ILE A 68 14.82 24.03 -10.96
C ILE A 68 16.21 24.31 -10.37
N THR A 69 16.84 23.31 -9.76
CA THR A 69 18.14 23.50 -9.12
C THR A 69 19.27 23.74 -10.12
N ARG A 70 19.25 23.10 -11.30
CA ARG A 70 20.19 23.42 -12.39
C ARG A 70 20.04 24.84 -12.90
N GLN A 71 18.80 25.29 -13.12
CA GLN A 71 18.54 26.68 -13.52
C GLN A 71 19.14 27.65 -12.49
N LYS A 72 18.94 27.39 -11.19
CA LYS A 72 19.46 28.24 -10.12
C LYS A 72 20.97 28.13 -9.93
N GLU A 73 21.57 26.99 -10.27
CA GLU A 73 23.03 26.86 -10.35
C GLU A 73 23.63 27.77 -11.44
N ASP A 74 23.00 27.79 -12.62
CA ASP A 74 23.45 28.61 -13.75
C ASP A 74 23.30 30.11 -13.45
N GLU A 75 22.17 30.50 -12.83
CA GLU A 75 21.96 31.86 -12.30
C GLU A 75 23.02 32.23 -11.25
N LEU A 76 23.33 31.31 -10.32
CA LEU A 76 24.37 31.50 -9.31
C LEU A 76 25.74 31.71 -9.95
N SER A 77 26.11 30.85 -10.89
CA SER A 77 27.40 30.89 -11.60
C SER A 77 27.57 32.18 -12.40
N SER A 78 26.50 32.61 -13.07
CA SER A 78 26.46 33.83 -13.88
C SER A 78 26.54 35.09 -13.01
N GLY A 79 25.75 35.15 -11.93
CA GLY A 79 25.77 36.27 -11.00
C GLY A 79 27.13 36.45 -10.31
N LEU A 80 27.75 35.35 -9.86
CA LEU A 80 29.11 35.38 -9.30
C LEU A 80 30.16 35.88 -10.31
N SER A 81 29.98 35.58 -11.59
CA SER A 81 30.85 36.10 -12.66
C SER A 81 30.69 37.62 -12.82
N PHE A 82 29.46 38.13 -12.79
CA PHE A 82 29.17 39.56 -12.90
C PHE A 82 29.72 40.37 -11.72
N PHE A 83 29.59 39.87 -10.48
CA PHE A 83 30.21 40.51 -9.31
C PHE A 83 31.74 40.57 -9.40
N SER A 84 32.36 39.55 -10.00
CA SER A 84 33.82 39.53 -10.20
C SER A 84 34.28 40.57 -11.24
N LEU A 85 33.46 40.84 -12.26
CA LEU A 85 33.73 41.87 -13.28
C LEU A 85 33.50 43.28 -12.72
N LEU A 86 32.40 43.50 -11.98
CA LEU A 86 32.09 44.78 -11.33
C LEU A 86 33.18 45.26 -10.37
N ARG A 87 33.82 44.33 -9.64
CA ARG A 87 34.93 44.65 -8.74
C ARG A 87 36.14 45.25 -9.48
N ARG A 88 36.36 44.87 -10.74
CA ARG A 88 37.47 45.39 -11.56
C ARG A 88 37.22 46.83 -12.04
N THR A 89 35.96 47.22 -12.15
CA THR A 89 35.55 48.52 -12.70
C THR A 89 35.21 49.56 -11.61
N PHE A 90 34.77 49.14 -10.42
CA PHE A 90 34.21 50.05 -9.39
C PHE A 90 34.91 50.02 -8.02
N ALA A 91 36.18 49.63 -7.96
CA ALA A 91 36.93 49.51 -6.71
C ALA A 91 37.02 50.79 -5.85
N SER A 92 36.68 51.98 -6.36
CA SER A 92 36.70 53.24 -5.60
C SER A 92 35.36 53.70 -5.01
N ILE A 93 34.22 53.07 -5.35
CA ILE A 93 32.87 53.57 -5.00
C ILE A 93 32.15 52.63 -4.00
N PHE A 94 32.73 51.48 -3.67
CA PHE A 94 31.93 50.36 -3.16
C PHE A 94 31.75 50.32 -1.63
N SER A 95 30.90 51.20 -1.10
CA SER A 95 30.19 50.98 0.17
C SER A 95 28.87 50.22 -0.07
N LYS A 96 28.92 48.98 -0.58
CA LYS A 96 27.72 48.18 -0.95
C LYS A 96 27.80 46.72 -0.49
N LYS A 97 28.02 46.48 0.80
CA LYS A 97 27.91 45.14 1.42
C LYS A 97 26.50 44.54 1.38
N ALA A 98 25.46 45.33 1.12
CA ALA A 98 24.05 44.89 1.09
C ALA A 98 23.67 44.12 -0.19
N GLY A 99 24.01 44.62 -1.39
CA GLY A 99 23.41 44.10 -2.64
C GLY A 99 23.75 42.66 -3.04
N ALA A 100 24.93 42.12 -2.68
CA ALA A 100 25.28 40.73 -2.99
C ALA A 100 24.57 39.74 -2.06
N LYS A 101 24.36 40.13 -0.79
CA LYS A 101 23.61 39.34 0.19
C LYS A 101 22.13 39.32 -0.19
N ASP A 102 21.57 40.50 -0.47
CA ASP A 102 20.16 40.63 -0.89
C ASP A 102 19.88 39.84 -2.18
N TRP A 103 20.82 39.84 -3.14
CA TRP A 103 20.70 39.05 -4.37
C TRP A 103 20.71 37.54 -4.11
N LEU A 104 21.56 37.05 -3.21
CA LEU A 104 21.60 35.63 -2.83
C LEU A 104 20.33 35.19 -2.07
N GLU A 105 19.83 36.04 -1.19
CA GLU A 105 18.57 35.81 -0.48
C GLU A 105 17.40 35.72 -1.46
N ASN A 106 17.36 36.60 -2.47
CA ASN A 106 16.34 36.52 -3.52
C ASN A 106 16.50 35.25 -4.37
N LEU A 107 17.72 34.87 -4.77
CA LEU A 107 17.96 33.62 -5.49
C LEU A 107 17.48 32.39 -4.70
N ALA A 108 17.71 32.38 -3.38
CA ALA A 108 17.25 31.32 -2.50
C ALA A 108 15.71 31.28 -2.39
N LYS A 109 15.06 32.44 -2.22
CA LYS A 109 13.59 32.54 -2.19
C LYS A 109 12.94 32.11 -3.51
N ASP A 110 13.53 32.52 -4.63
CA ASP A 110 13.03 32.12 -5.96
C ASP A 110 13.17 30.62 -6.17
N MET A 111 14.28 30.03 -5.73
CA MET A 111 14.47 28.58 -5.75
C MET A 111 13.44 27.87 -4.85
N GLU A 112 13.23 28.37 -3.63
CA GLU A 112 12.24 27.83 -2.69
C GLU A 112 10.84 27.83 -3.29
N SER A 113 10.41 28.97 -3.83
CA SER A 113 9.10 29.12 -4.45
C SER A 113 8.94 28.19 -5.65
N GLY A 114 9.96 28.14 -6.54
CA GLY A 114 9.91 27.29 -7.73
C GLY A 114 9.90 25.79 -7.40
N LEU A 115 10.68 25.37 -6.40
CA LEU A 115 10.65 23.99 -5.91
C LEU A 115 9.29 23.66 -5.27
N ASN A 116 8.77 24.55 -4.43
CA ASN A 116 7.49 24.35 -3.78
C ASN A 116 6.34 24.21 -4.79
N GLU A 117 6.30 25.06 -5.81
CA GLU A 117 5.27 25.03 -6.84
C GLU A 117 5.36 23.76 -7.69
N GLU A 118 6.56 23.46 -8.23
CA GLU A 118 6.77 22.31 -9.11
C GLU A 118 6.55 20.98 -8.39
N LEU A 119 7.09 20.82 -7.19
CA LEU A 119 7.00 19.57 -6.44
C LEU A 119 5.58 19.33 -5.94
N LYS A 120 4.85 20.37 -5.50
CA LYS A 120 3.43 20.22 -5.14
C LYS A 120 2.61 19.81 -6.34
N ALA A 121 2.75 20.48 -7.49
CA ALA A 121 2.00 20.13 -8.69
C ALA A 121 2.20 18.67 -9.10
N LYS A 122 3.46 18.20 -9.12
CA LYS A 122 3.81 16.82 -9.47
C LYS A 122 3.35 15.81 -8.43
N LEU A 123 3.51 16.12 -7.13
CA LEU A 123 3.11 15.25 -6.05
C LEU A 123 1.58 15.09 -6.04
N ASN A 124 0.83 16.18 -6.23
CA ASN A 124 -0.62 16.15 -6.33
C ASN A 124 -1.07 15.23 -7.47
N SER A 125 -0.51 15.42 -8.68
CA SER A 125 -0.84 14.59 -9.84
C SER A 125 -0.53 13.11 -9.60
N GLY A 126 0.68 12.78 -9.12
CA GLY A 126 1.06 11.38 -8.97
C GLY A 126 0.38 10.67 -7.80
N VAL A 127 -0.04 11.40 -6.76
CA VAL A 127 -0.85 10.84 -5.67
C VAL A 127 -2.27 10.51 -6.13
N MET A 128 -2.85 11.30 -7.05
CA MET A 128 -4.16 10.96 -7.64
C MET A 128 -4.08 9.61 -8.38
N ASP A 129 -3.05 9.40 -9.21
CA ASP A 129 -2.84 8.14 -9.91
C ASP A 129 -2.67 6.93 -8.96
N LEU A 130 -2.03 7.18 -7.80
CA LEU A 130 -1.87 6.18 -6.75
C LEU A 130 -3.20 5.88 -6.04
N ALA A 131 -3.99 6.92 -5.74
CA ALA A 131 -5.31 6.77 -5.13
C ALA A 131 -6.24 5.94 -6.03
N ASP A 132 -6.24 6.21 -7.34
CA ASP A 132 -6.99 5.44 -8.34
C ASP A 132 -6.58 3.95 -8.32
N SER A 133 -5.29 3.66 -8.24
CA SER A 133 -4.80 2.27 -8.16
C SER A 133 -5.26 1.55 -6.89
N ILE A 134 -5.24 2.25 -5.76
CA ILE A 134 -5.74 1.74 -4.47
C ILE A 134 -7.25 1.49 -4.52
N GLN A 135 -8.02 2.41 -5.10
CA GLN A 135 -9.46 2.22 -5.26
C GLN A 135 -9.78 1.05 -6.19
N GLN A 136 -9.03 0.90 -7.29
CA GLN A 136 -9.15 -0.25 -8.18
C GLN A 136 -8.87 -1.57 -7.44
N MET A 137 -7.81 -1.62 -6.63
CA MET A 137 -7.50 -2.78 -5.79
C MET A 137 -8.69 -3.13 -4.89
N ALA A 138 -9.18 -2.15 -4.12
CA ALA A 138 -10.32 -2.33 -3.22
C ALA A 138 -11.57 -2.84 -3.95
N LYS A 139 -11.90 -2.24 -5.10
CA LYS A 139 -13.07 -2.62 -5.91
C LYS A 139 -12.96 -4.03 -6.48
N ILE A 140 -11.78 -4.44 -6.96
CA ILE A 140 -11.57 -5.79 -7.48
C ILE A 140 -11.77 -6.83 -6.37
N ILE A 141 -11.26 -6.54 -5.16
CA ILE A 141 -11.43 -7.43 -4.00
C ILE A 141 -12.91 -7.50 -3.57
N ASP A 142 -13.62 -6.37 -3.50
CA ASP A 142 -15.07 -6.36 -3.19
C ASP A 142 -15.86 -7.22 -4.19
N LEU A 143 -15.57 -7.06 -5.49
CA LEU A 143 -16.19 -7.88 -6.55
C LEU A 143 -15.91 -9.37 -6.35
N LYS A 144 -14.66 -9.75 -6.05
CA LYS A 144 -14.30 -11.16 -5.81
C LYS A 144 -15.01 -11.74 -4.60
N ILE A 145 -15.11 -10.99 -3.49
CA ILE A 145 -15.84 -11.43 -2.29
C ILE A 145 -17.32 -11.66 -2.62
N ARG A 146 -17.94 -10.74 -3.37
CA ARG A 146 -19.35 -10.85 -3.79
C ARG A 146 -19.61 -11.99 -4.77
N SER A 147 -18.64 -12.33 -5.61
CA SER A 147 -18.74 -13.42 -6.59
C SER A 147 -18.26 -14.77 -6.06
N SER A 148 -17.99 -14.90 -4.76
CA SER A 148 -17.56 -16.17 -4.17
C SER A 148 -18.60 -17.28 -4.43
N ARG A 149 -18.11 -18.46 -4.79
CA ARG A 149 -18.97 -19.56 -5.25
C ARG A 149 -19.55 -20.32 -4.06
N THR A 150 -20.85 -20.63 -4.11
CA THR A 150 -21.53 -21.51 -3.15
C THR A 150 -21.98 -22.78 -3.87
N ILE A 151 -21.41 -23.91 -3.45
CA ILE A 151 -21.63 -25.28 -3.91
C ILE A 151 -22.46 -26.04 -2.87
N LEU A 152 -22.04 -26.02 -1.60
CA LEU A 152 -22.81 -26.58 -0.49
C LEU A 152 -23.86 -25.56 -0.04
N LYS A 153 -25.14 -25.90 -0.22
CA LYS A 153 -26.28 -25.05 0.11
C LYS A 153 -26.83 -25.37 1.50
N ASP A 154 -27.51 -24.39 2.09
CA ASP A 154 -28.10 -24.47 3.43
C ASP A 154 -29.24 -25.51 3.54
N ASP A 155 -29.77 -26.00 2.42
CA ASP A 155 -30.84 -27.02 2.36
C ASP A 155 -30.33 -28.46 2.53
N HIS A 156 -29.01 -28.66 2.67
CA HIS A 156 -28.43 -29.97 2.89
C HIS A 156 -28.62 -30.43 4.35
N GLU A 157 -29.54 -31.38 4.59
CA GLU A 157 -29.96 -31.87 5.93
C GLU A 157 -28.81 -32.22 6.89
N LEU A 158 -27.69 -32.73 6.38
CA LEU A 158 -26.56 -33.20 7.21
C LEU A 158 -25.51 -32.13 7.54
N PHE A 159 -25.42 -31.06 6.74
CA PHE A 159 -24.32 -30.10 6.80
C PHE A 159 -24.79 -28.64 6.79
N SER A 160 -26.08 -28.41 7.05
CA SER A 160 -26.69 -27.08 7.13
C SER A 160 -25.94 -26.15 8.09
N ASP A 161 -25.53 -26.65 9.26
CA ASP A 161 -24.81 -25.85 10.27
C ASP A 161 -23.46 -25.34 9.77
N ILE A 162 -22.80 -26.07 8.87
CA ILE A 162 -21.50 -25.69 8.29
C ILE A 162 -21.72 -24.67 7.17
N ALA A 163 -22.72 -24.91 6.31
CA ALA A 163 -23.11 -23.97 5.27
C ALA A 163 -23.51 -22.60 5.87
N GLU A 164 -24.28 -22.62 6.97
CA GLU A 164 -24.68 -21.42 7.70
C GLU A 164 -23.47 -20.69 8.32
N LYS A 165 -22.55 -21.41 8.96
CA LYS A 165 -21.30 -20.82 9.49
C LYS A 165 -20.48 -20.13 8.42
N ARG A 166 -20.28 -20.79 7.26
CA ARG A 166 -19.58 -20.20 6.12
C ARG A 166 -20.29 -18.93 5.64
N ASN A 167 -21.60 -18.98 5.45
CA ASN A 167 -22.39 -17.84 5.01
C ASN A 167 -22.27 -16.65 5.97
N ASN A 168 -22.32 -16.90 7.28
CA ASN A 168 -22.12 -15.88 8.30
C ASN A 168 -20.73 -15.24 8.23
N VAL A 169 -19.67 -16.04 8.06
CA VAL A 169 -18.29 -15.53 7.92
C VAL A 169 -18.15 -14.69 6.64
N LEU A 170 -18.69 -15.14 5.51
CA LEU A 170 -18.63 -14.38 4.26
C LEU A 170 -19.44 -13.08 4.31
N LYS A 171 -20.61 -13.10 4.95
CA LYS A 171 -21.40 -11.89 5.17
C LYS A 171 -20.64 -10.89 6.06
N GLU A 172 -20.03 -11.37 7.13
CA GLU A 172 -19.21 -10.53 7.99
C GLU A 172 -18.01 -9.95 7.23
N LEU A 173 -17.33 -10.77 6.42
CA LEU A 173 -16.23 -10.34 5.54
C LEU A 173 -16.71 -9.24 4.58
N GLN A 174 -17.85 -9.41 3.91
CA GLN A 174 -18.43 -8.41 3.03
C GLN A 174 -18.72 -7.09 3.75
N GLU A 175 -19.29 -7.16 4.97
CA GLU A 175 -19.60 -5.96 5.75
C GLU A 175 -18.33 -5.27 6.26
N GLN A 176 -17.36 -6.02 6.79
CA GLN A 176 -16.08 -5.50 7.25
C GLN A 176 -15.32 -4.84 6.10
N PHE A 177 -15.28 -5.52 4.95
CA PHE A 177 -14.61 -5.02 3.77
C PHE A 177 -15.32 -3.80 3.18
N SER A 178 -16.66 -3.80 3.08
CA SER A 178 -17.41 -2.61 2.64
C SER A 178 -17.20 -1.40 3.57
N ARG A 179 -17.14 -1.62 4.88
CA ARG A 179 -16.78 -0.57 5.87
C ARG A 179 -15.34 -0.10 5.69
N PHE A 180 -14.41 -0.99 5.37
CA PHE A 180 -13.05 -0.62 4.99
C PHE A 180 -13.06 0.22 3.72
N VAL A 181 -13.71 -0.24 2.63
CA VAL A 181 -13.79 0.43 1.34
C VAL A 181 -14.37 1.84 1.47
N SER A 182 -15.51 2.00 2.12
CA SER A 182 -16.15 3.31 2.35
C SER A 182 -15.29 4.28 3.18
N ARG A 183 -14.48 3.79 4.12
CA ARG A 183 -13.48 4.62 4.82
C ARG A 183 -12.28 4.95 3.95
N THR A 184 -11.95 4.08 3.00
CA THR A 184 -10.90 4.29 2.01
C THR A 184 -11.35 5.12 0.80
N GLU A 185 -12.65 5.25 0.49
CA GLU A 185 -13.14 6.18 -0.53
C GLU A 185 -12.89 7.64 -0.13
N ASN A 186 -12.70 7.90 1.16
CA ASN A 186 -12.18 9.19 1.63
C ASN A 186 -10.73 9.47 1.13
N PHE A 187 -10.00 8.50 0.57
CA PHE A 187 -8.65 8.70 0.00
C PHE A 187 -8.60 9.69 -1.16
N THR A 188 -9.71 9.97 -1.82
CA THR A 188 -9.79 10.98 -2.89
C THR A 188 -10.48 12.27 -2.46
N ASP A 189 -11.00 12.32 -1.23
CA ASP A 189 -11.71 13.49 -0.73
C ASP A 189 -10.68 14.62 -0.52
N GLU A 190 -10.99 15.82 -1.02
CA GLU A 190 -10.11 17.00 -1.21
C GLU A 190 -9.27 17.40 0.03
N SER A 191 -9.55 16.79 1.18
CA SER A 191 -8.76 16.77 2.42
C SER A 191 -7.32 16.23 2.32
N LEU A 192 -6.92 15.59 1.20
CA LEU A 192 -5.51 15.22 0.97
C LEU A 192 -4.57 16.44 0.89
N PHE A 193 -5.12 17.62 0.62
CA PHE A 193 -4.38 18.88 0.51
C PHE A 193 -5.06 19.92 1.41
N PRO A 194 -4.84 19.89 2.75
CA PRO A 194 -5.36 20.93 3.60
C PRO A 194 -4.72 22.27 3.22
N ASP A 195 -5.52 23.17 2.65
CA ASP A 195 -5.17 24.58 2.58
C ASP A 195 -4.90 25.07 4.00
N LYS A 196 -3.61 25.25 4.31
CA LYS A 196 -3.04 25.87 5.53
C LYS A 196 -4.06 26.06 6.67
N SER A 197 -4.34 25.07 7.52
CA SER A 197 -4.81 25.34 8.90
C SER A 197 -5.12 24.15 9.82
N VAL A 198 -5.24 22.90 9.37
CA VAL A 198 -5.73 21.83 10.29
C VAL A 198 -4.79 20.63 10.33
N ILE A 199 -3.70 20.79 11.07
CA ILE A 199 -3.07 19.65 11.77
C ILE A 199 -3.90 19.45 13.04
N SER A 200 -5.04 18.74 12.93
CA SER A 200 -5.73 18.25 14.11
C SER A 200 -5.20 16.86 14.45
N THR A 201 -4.55 16.77 15.61
CA THR A 201 -3.90 15.56 16.17
C THR A 201 -4.89 14.40 16.42
N THR A 202 -6.17 14.58 16.12
CA THR A 202 -7.26 13.63 16.36
C THR A 202 -7.65 12.83 15.12
N ALA A 203 -7.23 13.23 13.91
CA ALA A 203 -7.47 12.49 12.66
C ALA A 203 -6.36 11.47 12.33
N ALA A 204 -5.25 11.47 13.06
CA ALA A 204 -4.02 10.78 12.70
C ALA A 204 -3.99 9.26 12.97
N THR A 205 -4.97 8.70 13.69
CA THR A 205 -4.85 7.33 14.23
C THR A 205 -5.83 6.31 13.63
N GLY A 206 -6.73 6.72 12.71
CA GLY A 206 -7.83 5.85 12.26
C GLY A 206 -8.05 5.70 10.75
N SER A 207 -7.62 6.66 9.93
CA SER A 207 -7.84 6.65 8.47
C SER A 207 -6.51 6.85 7.74
N GLY A 208 -6.29 6.16 6.62
CA GLY A 208 -5.01 6.17 5.87
C GLY A 208 -4.66 7.50 5.17
N LEU A 209 -5.29 8.61 5.56
CA LEU A 209 -5.17 9.93 4.94
C LEU A 209 -3.92 10.74 5.35
N ALA A 210 -3.26 10.36 6.45
CA ALA A 210 -2.19 11.17 7.02
C ALA A 210 -0.87 11.16 6.19
N VAL A 211 -0.61 10.12 5.38
CA VAL A 211 0.72 9.92 4.79
C VAL A 211 1.02 10.94 3.68
N VAL A 212 0.05 11.23 2.81
CA VAL A 212 0.23 12.20 1.71
C VAL A 212 0.45 13.61 2.27
N GLY A 213 -0.35 14.02 3.25
CA GLY A 213 -0.19 15.29 3.94
C GLY A 213 1.17 15.43 4.63
N LEU A 214 1.68 14.34 5.22
CA LEU A 214 3.02 14.30 5.80
C LEU A 214 4.12 14.45 4.74
N VAL A 215 4.01 13.77 3.60
CA VAL A 215 4.99 13.89 2.50
C VAL A 215 4.97 15.30 1.90
N LEU A 216 3.79 15.87 1.66
CA LEU A 216 3.64 17.26 1.20
C LEU A 216 4.22 18.26 2.19
N ALA A 217 3.94 18.10 3.49
CA ALA A 217 4.46 18.97 4.53
C ALA A 217 5.99 18.86 4.64
N ALA A 218 6.53 17.64 4.56
CA ALA A 218 7.97 17.40 4.57
C ALA A 218 8.66 18.08 3.38
N VAL A 219 8.10 17.95 2.18
CA VAL A 219 8.60 18.65 0.98
C VAL A 219 8.45 20.16 1.12
N ALA A 220 7.27 20.66 1.49
CA ALA A 220 6.95 22.08 1.45
C ALA A 220 7.57 22.91 2.59
N GLN A 221 7.80 22.32 3.75
CA GLN A 221 8.22 23.03 4.97
C GLN A 221 9.52 22.51 5.58
N GLY A 222 9.91 21.26 5.33
CA GLY A 222 11.13 20.68 5.89
C GLY A 222 12.31 20.77 4.93
N MET A 223 12.23 20.05 3.82
CA MET A 223 13.39 19.83 2.97
C MET A 223 13.80 21.04 2.14
N VAL A 224 12.84 21.75 1.52
CA VAL A 224 13.15 22.92 0.69
C VAL A 224 13.79 24.02 1.54
N PHE A 225 13.34 24.21 2.79
CA PHE A 225 13.93 25.16 3.74
C PHE A 225 15.32 24.74 4.23
N ASP A 226 15.57 23.45 4.46
CA ASP A 226 16.90 22.95 4.84
C ASP A 226 17.94 23.17 3.72
N ILE A 227 17.53 23.01 2.46
CA ILE A 227 18.40 23.25 1.30
C ILE A 227 18.72 24.74 1.18
N THR A 228 17.71 25.62 1.23
CA THR A 228 17.90 27.07 1.08
C THR A 228 18.69 27.65 2.26
N GLY A 229 18.40 27.21 3.48
CA GLY A 229 19.14 27.55 4.70
C GLY A 229 20.60 27.07 4.66
N GLY A 230 20.85 25.85 4.22
CA GLY A 230 22.18 25.27 4.01
C GLY A 230 22.99 26.06 2.98
N ILE A 231 22.37 26.43 1.85
CA ILE A 231 22.98 27.26 0.82
C ILE A 231 23.33 28.65 1.36
N LEU A 232 22.38 29.35 2.00
CA LEU A 232 22.62 30.69 2.55
C LEU A 232 23.71 30.69 3.62
N THR A 233 23.75 29.67 4.47
CA THR A 233 24.78 29.51 5.52
C THR A 233 26.16 29.24 4.92
N ALA A 234 26.25 28.30 3.98
CA ALA A 234 27.49 27.96 3.30
C ALA A 234 28.04 29.17 2.53
N ILE A 235 27.16 29.93 1.88
CA ILE A 235 27.55 31.12 1.13
C ILE A 235 27.91 32.27 2.06
N GLY A 236 27.14 32.51 3.14
CA GLY A 236 27.39 33.58 4.11
C GLY A 236 28.77 33.47 4.78
N LEU A 237 29.18 32.26 5.16
CA LEU A 237 30.51 32.00 5.72
C LEU A 237 31.64 32.30 4.72
N LEU A 238 31.41 32.10 3.42
CA LEU A 238 32.40 32.37 2.36
C LEU A 238 32.52 33.86 2.04
N PHE A 239 31.55 34.72 2.35
CA PHE A 239 31.69 36.17 2.19
C PHE A 239 32.52 36.84 3.31
N ALA A 240 32.74 36.16 4.44
CA ALA A 240 33.35 36.75 5.64
C ALA A 240 34.90 36.85 5.67
N GLY A 241 35.66 36.22 4.75
CA GLY A 241 37.15 36.31 4.81
C GLY A 241 37.90 36.14 3.48
N ILE A 242 38.66 37.15 3.06
CA ILE A 242 39.63 37.26 1.92
C ILE A 242 39.12 36.92 0.49
N SER A 243 39.29 37.84 -0.46
CA SER A 243 38.70 37.77 -1.82
C SER A 243 39.59 37.09 -2.88
N SER A 244 39.18 35.94 -3.43
CA SER A 244 39.80 35.36 -4.64
C SER A 244 38.86 34.46 -5.45
N SER A 245 39.25 34.11 -6.68
CA SER A 245 38.59 33.17 -7.60
C SER A 245 38.31 31.78 -6.99
N ALA A 246 39.07 31.37 -5.96
CA ALA A 246 38.84 30.13 -5.22
C ALA A 246 37.49 30.12 -4.47
N LYS A 247 36.95 31.27 -4.08
CA LYS A 247 35.63 31.37 -3.41
C LYS A 247 34.49 31.02 -4.33
N ARG A 248 34.53 31.42 -5.61
CA ARG A 248 33.47 31.11 -6.57
C ARG A 248 33.29 29.60 -6.72
N LYS A 249 34.41 28.87 -6.87
CA LYS A 249 34.39 27.41 -6.98
C LYS A 249 33.85 26.76 -5.70
N LYS A 250 34.20 27.28 -4.52
CA LYS A 250 33.67 26.80 -3.24
C LYS A 250 32.17 27.08 -3.06
N ILE A 251 31.68 28.25 -3.46
CA ILE A 251 30.25 28.60 -3.41
C ILE A 251 29.44 27.66 -4.30
N LEU A 252 29.87 27.47 -5.56
CA LEU A 252 29.20 26.55 -6.48
C LEU A 252 29.26 25.10 -6.00
N ALA A 253 30.39 24.66 -5.43
CA ALA A 253 30.51 23.33 -4.85
C ALA A 253 29.59 23.13 -3.63
N GLY A 254 29.48 24.15 -2.76
CA GLY A 254 28.56 24.14 -1.63
C GLY A 254 27.10 24.05 -2.07
N PHE A 255 26.71 24.86 -3.06
CA PHE A 255 25.38 24.80 -3.67
C PHE A 255 25.07 23.39 -4.20
N LYS A 256 25.95 22.80 -5.01
CA LYS A 256 25.80 21.42 -5.51
C LYS A 256 25.66 20.38 -4.41
N THR A 257 26.41 20.56 -3.32
CA THR A 257 26.40 19.62 -2.20
C THR A 257 25.05 19.65 -1.48
N GLU A 258 24.54 20.84 -1.16
CA GLU A 258 23.24 20.97 -0.49
C GLU A 258 22.07 20.57 -1.40
N VAL A 259 22.14 20.89 -2.69
CA VAL A 259 21.19 20.39 -3.70
C VAL A 259 21.21 18.86 -3.78
N GLY A 260 22.39 18.24 -3.80
CA GLY A 260 22.51 16.78 -3.84
C GLY A 260 21.91 16.10 -2.59
N LYS A 261 22.15 16.67 -1.40
CA LYS A 261 21.51 16.20 -0.16
C LYS A 261 19.99 16.33 -0.22
N GLY A 262 19.50 17.48 -0.67
CA GLY A 262 18.07 17.74 -0.85
C GLY A 262 17.41 16.75 -1.79
N ARG A 263 18.05 16.48 -2.94
CA ARG A 263 17.62 15.47 -3.91
C ARG A 263 17.48 14.08 -3.28
N ASN A 264 18.52 13.61 -2.59
CA ASN A 264 18.51 12.28 -1.98
C ASN A 264 17.45 12.15 -0.89
N ARG A 265 17.28 13.20 -0.08
CA ARG A 265 16.25 13.23 0.96
C ARG A 265 14.84 13.21 0.35
N LEU A 266 14.64 13.88 -0.79
CA LEU A 266 13.36 13.85 -1.52
C LEU A 266 13.01 12.45 -1.97
N GLU A 267 13.98 11.79 -2.58
CA GLU A 267 13.86 10.41 -3.03
C GLU A 267 13.51 9.48 -1.87
N GLU A 268 14.29 9.54 -0.78
CA GLU A 268 14.12 8.69 0.38
C GLU A 268 12.77 8.91 1.10
N GLU A 269 12.42 10.14 1.43
CA GLU A 269 11.22 10.45 2.21
C GLU A 269 9.95 10.13 1.41
N VAL A 270 9.89 10.50 0.12
CA VAL A 270 8.71 10.22 -0.71
C VAL A 270 8.58 8.73 -0.97
N SER A 271 9.67 8.06 -1.38
CA SER A 271 9.64 6.63 -1.72
C SER A 271 9.29 5.80 -0.49
N THR A 272 9.96 6.03 0.65
CA THR A 272 9.76 5.24 1.87
C THR A 272 8.34 5.37 2.39
N ASN A 273 7.82 6.60 2.51
CA ASN A 273 6.50 6.84 3.09
C ASN A 273 5.38 6.27 2.23
N LEU A 274 5.42 6.49 0.91
CA LEU A 274 4.37 5.99 0.01
C LEU A 274 4.42 4.48 -0.15
N LYS A 275 5.62 3.87 -0.24
CA LYS A 275 5.75 2.41 -0.32
C LYS A 275 5.30 1.73 0.98
N ALA A 276 5.72 2.26 2.13
CA ALA A 276 5.28 1.73 3.43
C ALA A 276 3.76 1.82 3.58
N TYR A 277 3.15 2.90 3.10
CA TYR A 277 1.71 3.05 3.08
C TYR A 277 1.01 1.96 2.25
N ILE A 278 1.47 1.71 1.03
CA ILE A 278 0.91 0.65 0.15
C ILE A 278 1.03 -0.72 0.81
N SER A 279 2.18 -1.07 1.36
CA SER A 279 2.36 -2.37 2.02
C SER A 279 1.50 -2.51 3.27
N ASN A 280 1.36 -1.44 4.07
CA ASN A 280 0.45 -1.43 5.21
C ASN A 280 -1.03 -1.56 4.79
N LEU A 281 -1.41 -0.99 3.65
CA LEU A 281 -2.75 -1.14 3.10
C LEU A 281 -3.03 -2.59 2.74
N LYS A 282 -2.11 -3.27 2.06
CA LYS A 282 -2.22 -4.70 1.76
C LYS A 282 -2.41 -5.52 3.04
N VAL A 283 -1.58 -5.30 4.06
CA VAL A 283 -1.69 -6.01 5.35
C VAL A 283 -3.06 -5.79 5.99
N LYS A 284 -3.59 -4.55 5.94
CA LYS A 284 -4.93 -4.26 6.46
C LYS A 284 -6.02 -4.97 5.67
N ILE A 285 -5.90 -5.06 4.34
CA ILE A 285 -6.87 -5.79 3.51
C ILE A 285 -6.83 -7.28 3.86
N GLU A 286 -5.64 -7.88 3.84
CA GLU A 286 -5.41 -9.29 4.22
C GLU A 286 -5.97 -9.60 5.62
N GLY A 287 -5.80 -8.69 6.59
CA GLY A 287 -6.34 -8.85 7.94
C GLY A 287 -7.86 -8.99 8.02
N ASN A 288 -8.64 -8.54 7.02
CA ASN A 288 -10.09 -8.79 7.00
C ASN A 288 -10.43 -10.27 6.74
N PHE A 289 -9.48 -11.05 6.20
CA PHE A 289 -9.69 -12.46 5.87
C PHE A 289 -9.35 -13.40 7.02
N GLU A 290 -8.83 -12.92 8.16
CA GLU A 290 -8.39 -13.76 9.28
C GLU A 290 -9.47 -14.75 9.76
N LYS A 291 -10.72 -14.31 9.87
CA LYS A 291 -11.85 -15.19 10.25
C LYS A 291 -12.15 -16.26 9.20
N PHE A 292 -11.98 -15.92 7.93
CA PHE A 292 -12.17 -16.84 6.81
C PHE A 292 -11.02 -17.86 6.75
N ASP A 293 -9.79 -17.41 7.00
CA ASP A 293 -8.61 -18.27 7.07
C ASP A 293 -8.73 -19.29 8.21
N LEU A 294 -9.19 -18.86 9.38
CA LEU A 294 -9.50 -19.76 10.51
C LEU A 294 -10.65 -20.74 10.21
N LEU A 295 -11.62 -20.33 9.38
CA LEU A 295 -12.70 -21.22 8.94
C LEU A 295 -12.12 -22.32 8.04
N LEU A 296 -11.28 -21.96 7.07
CA LEU A 296 -10.64 -22.90 6.15
C LEU A 296 -9.78 -23.92 6.90
N GLU A 297 -8.95 -23.49 7.84
CA GLU A 297 -8.10 -24.38 8.65
C GLU A 297 -8.94 -25.40 9.43
N LYS A 298 -10.02 -24.95 10.06
CA LYS A 298 -10.94 -25.85 10.78
C LYS A 298 -11.69 -26.79 9.86
N GLU A 299 -12.06 -26.31 8.67
CA GLU A 299 -12.77 -27.08 7.66
C GLU A 299 -11.93 -28.24 7.14
N GLU A 300 -10.65 -27.97 6.85
CA GLU A 300 -9.66 -28.97 6.42
C GLU A 300 -9.56 -30.13 7.42
N GLU A 301 -9.36 -29.82 8.70
CA GLU A 301 -9.28 -30.84 9.73
C GLU A 301 -10.58 -31.64 9.89
N GLN A 302 -11.73 -30.97 9.76
CA GLN A 302 -13.03 -31.62 9.91
C GLN A 302 -13.33 -32.56 8.76
N ILE A 303 -13.04 -32.15 7.52
CA ILE A 303 -13.18 -33.00 6.34
C ILE A 303 -12.29 -34.24 6.49
N ALA A 304 -11.01 -34.07 6.84
CA ALA A 304 -10.08 -35.19 7.01
C ALA A 304 -10.55 -36.19 8.08
N ARG A 305 -11.06 -35.70 9.22
CA ARG A 305 -11.63 -36.57 10.27
C ARG A 305 -12.89 -37.31 9.80
N LEU A 306 -13.78 -36.62 9.08
CA LEU A 306 -15.01 -37.22 8.57
C LEU A 306 -14.74 -38.28 7.51
N GLU A 307 -13.80 -38.04 6.59
CA GLU A 307 -13.35 -39.03 5.60
C GLU A 307 -12.86 -40.32 6.28
N GLN A 308 -11.97 -40.19 7.27
CA GLN A 308 -11.43 -41.35 7.98
C GLN A 308 -12.51 -42.14 8.72
N MET A 309 -13.44 -41.44 9.37
CA MET A 309 -14.54 -42.06 10.09
C MET A 309 -15.52 -42.75 9.13
N HIS A 310 -15.85 -42.08 8.03
CA HIS A 310 -16.72 -42.59 6.98
C HIS A 310 -16.14 -43.87 6.36
N ASP A 311 -14.87 -43.87 5.97
CA ASP A 311 -14.18 -45.05 5.44
C ASP A 311 -14.17 -46.23 6.41
N SER A 312 -13.95 -45.95 7.70
CA SER A 312 -13.96 -46.97 8.74
C SER A 312 -15.34 -47.60 8.92
N ILE A 313 -16.40 -46.78 8.93
CA ILE A 313 -17.79 -47.25 9.06
C ILE A 313 -18.19 -48.07 7.83
N ARG A 314 -17.84 -47.63 6.62
CA ARG A 314 -18.11 -48.35 5.36
C ARG A 314 -17.57 -49.78 5.41
N LYS A 315 -16.27 -49.90 5.68
CA LYS A 315 -15.57 -51.19 5.76
C LYS A 315 -16.22 -52.13 6.78
N ARG A 316 -16.67 -51.58 7.92
CA ARG A 316 -17.35 -52.36 8.97
C ARG A 316 -18.75 -52.82 8.52
N LEU A 317 -19.52 -51.96 7.86
CA LEU A 317 -20.84 -52.30 7.35
C LEU A 317 -20.76 -53.36 6.24
N GLU A 318 -19.81 -53.22 5.32
CA GLU A 318 -19.53 -54.20 4.25
C GLU A 318 -19.10 -55.56 4.83
N ALA A 319 -18.24 -55.57 5.85
CA ALA A 319 -17.82 -56.79 6.52
C ALA A 319 -19.01 -57.52 7.18
N ILE A 320 -19.91 -56.77 7.84
CA ILE A 320 -21.13 -57.32 8.46
C ILE A 320 -22.10 -57.85 7.39
N ALA A 321 -22.27 -57.11 6.29
CA ALA A 321 -23.10 -57.54 5.16
C ALA A 321 -22.57 -58.86 4.56
N ALA A 322 -21.25 -58.95 4.36
CA ALA A 322 -20.60 -60.14 3.83
C ALA A 322 -20.70 -61.35 4.78
N SER A 323 -20.64 -61.17 6.09
CA SER A 323 -20.82 -62.27 7.04
C SER A 323 -22.25 -62.79 7.06
N LEU A 324 -23.25 -61.90 6.95
CA LEU A 324 -24.65 -62.28 6.91
C LEU A 324 -25.04 -63.02 5.64
N GLY A 325 -24.38 -62.74 4.51
CA GLY A 325 -24.60 -63.46 3.25
C GLY A 325 -24.03 -64.88 3.26
N ARG A 326 -22.96 -65.15 4.04
CA ARG A 326 -22.38 -66.50 4.15
C ARG A 326 -23.20 -67.43 5.06
N GLU A 327 -23.85 -66.90 6.09
CA GLU A 327 -24.76 -67.67 6.96
C GLU A 327 -26.05 -68.12 6.24
N GLU A 328 -26.34 -67.65 5.02
CA GLU A 328 -27.47 -68.12 4.19
C GLU A 328 -27.08 -69.27 3.23
N GLU A 329 -25.79 -69.50 2.97
CA GLU A 329 -25.28 -70.55 2.09
C GLU A 329 -24.96 -71.88 2.83
N GLU A 330 -24.95 -71.86 4.17
CA GLU A 330 -24.82 -73.02 5.07
C GLU A 330 -26.19 -73.51 5.59
#